data_AF-A0A931LXN8-F1
#
_entry.id   AF-A0A931LXN8-F1
#
_cell.length_a   1.000
_cell.length_b   1.000
_cell.length_c   1.000
_cell.angle_alpha   90.00
_cell.angle_beta   90.00
_cell.angle_gamma   90.00
#
_symmetry.space_group_name_H-M   'P 1'
#
loop_
_entity.id
_entity.type
_entity.pdbx_description
1 polymer ?
#
loop_
_entity_poly.entity_id
_entity_poly.type
_entity_poly.pdbx_seq_one_letter_code
_entity_poly.pdbx_strand_id
1 'polypeptide(L)'
;MDLKQLGWVAAAGLAAFVCTAARHAPGGKCGVIDIARVFKDCDFSKIQSEKLRAVGESRSELLAFMENYRVLSADQASKLRALYMKSPQADADRAELDRLKKEIQEADQAFKSLQTKPSPTPEEVAKLQELNTRSQLTASLGDRWAKEFNDEVQNLNETLRNETLSRLREAVRDVGKKKGYNLLFTREASPYGANDVTDDALKAMNSRK
;
A
#
# COMPACT_ATOMS: atom_id res chain seq x y z
N MET A 1 36.40 1.52 0.20
CA MET A 1 35.85 1.94 1.51
C MET A 1 36.19 3.40 1.71
N ASP A 2 35.30 4.33 2.01
CA ASP A 2 33.84 4.38 2.02
C ASP A 2 33.51 5.89 2.13
N LEU A 3 32.81 6.43 1.13
CA LEU A 3 32.29 7.81 1.11
C LEU A 3 30.83 7.82 1.57
N LYS A 4 30.55 7.15 2.70
CA LYS A 4 29.26 7.20 3.38
C LYS A 4 29.42 8.06 4.62
N GLN A 5 28.87 9.28 4.59
CA GLN A 5 28.33 10.06 5.73
C GLN A 5 28.23 11.58 5.44
N LEU A 6 27.88 11.98 4.22
CA LEU A 6 27.45 13.35 3.93
C LEU A 6 25.94 13.36 3.74
N GLY A 7 25.22 13.89 4.73
CA GLY A 7 23.77 14.10 4.60
C GLY A 7 22.96 14.30 5.88
N TRP A 8 23.56 14.51 7.05
CA TRP A 8 22.83 14.93 8.25
C TRP A 8 23.66 15.91 9.09
N VAL A 9 23.66 17.18 8.72
CA VAL A 9 23.95 18.29 9.64
C VAL A 9 23.09 19.49 9.26
N ALA A 10 22.54 20.14 10.28
CA ALA A 10 22.03 21.52 10.35
C ALA A 10 20.50 21.71 10.37
N ALA A 11 19.91 21.49 11.56
CA ALA A 11 19.09 22.52 12.21
C ALA A 11 19.13 22.30 13.74
N ALA A 12 20.32 22.45 14.33
CA ALA A 12 20.46 22.78 15.74
C ALA A 12 20.23 24.29 15.89
N GLY A 13 19.21 24.69 16.64
CA GLY A 13 18.91 26.11 16.87
C GLY A 13 17.77 26.33 17.85
N LEU A 14 18.13 26.59 19.11
CA LEU A 14 17.33 27.03 20.25
C LEU A 14 16.40 26.00 20.93
N ALA A 15 17.00 25.17 21.79
CA ALA A 15 16.39 24.82 23.07
C ALA A 15 17.14 25.59 24.17
N ALA A 16 16.78 26.86 24.38
CA ALA A 16 17.22 27.63 25.53
C ALA A 16 16.16 27.54 26.64
N PHE A 17 16.59 26.94 27.75
CA PHE A 17 15.94 26.85 29.05
C PHE A 17 15.23 28.15 29.47
N VAL A 18 13.90 28.14 29.62
CA VAL A 18 13.16 29.04 30.52
C VAL A 18 11.99 28.27 31.14
N CYS A 19 12.25 27.57 32.24
CA CYS A 19 11.20 27.04 33.13
C CYS A 19 11.41 27.48 34.58
N THR A 20 11.92 28.69 34.82
CA THR A 20 12.00 29.26 36.17
C THR A 20 11.50 30.70 36.20
N ALA A 21 10.36 30.88 36.89
CA ALA A 21 9.76 32.12 37.39
C ALA A 21 9.11 33.10 36.38
N ALA A 22 7.84 32.85 36.05
CA ALA A 22 6.86 33.93 35.85
C ALA A 22 5.49 33.49 36.41
N ARG A 23 5.06 34.17 37.48
CA ARG A 23 3.76 34.02 38.13
C ARG A 23 2.76 34.90 37.33
N HIS A 24 1.66 34.31 36.87
CA HIS A 24 0.47 34.95 36.25
C HIS A 24 0.64 35.73 34.93
N ALA A 25 1.01 35.03 33.85
CA ALA A 25 0.27 35.13 32.58
C ALA A 25 -0.71 33.93 32.54
N PRO A 26 -1.83 33.93 31.79
CA PRO A 26 -2.64 32.70 31.66
C PRO A 26 -1.73 31.62 31.05
N GLY A 27 -1.19 30.76 31.92
CA GLY A 27 -0.05 29.91 31.64
C GLY A 27 -0.43 28.90 30.57
N GLY A 28 0.34 28.88 29.48
CA GLY A 28 0.06 27.99 28.37
C GLY A 28 0.05 26.54 28.84
N LYS A 29 -1.07 25.84 28.64
CA LYS A 29 -1.20 24.45 29.06
C LYS A 29 -0.41 23.59 28.08
N CYS A 30 0.55 22.82 28.58
CA CYS A 30 1.32 21.86 27.78
C CYS A 30 0.78 20.45 27.99
N GLY A 31 0.79 19.65 26.93
CA GLY A 31 0.45 18.24 26.96
C GLY A 31 1.44 17.38 26.19
N VAL A 32 1.29 16.07 26.31
CA VAL A 32 2.10 15.07 25.60
C VAL A 32 1.19 14.18 24.78
N ILE A 33 1.68 13.69 23.65
CA ILE A 33 0.99 12.74 22.80
C ILE A 33 1.95 11.67 22.26
N ASP A 34 1.49 10.43 22.25
CA ASP A 34 2.14 9.32 21.57
C ASP A 34 1.58 9.17 20.15
N ILE A 35 2.22 9.85 19.19
CA ILE A 35 1.79 9.83 17.78
C ILE A 35 1.92 8.42 17.20
N ALA A 36 2.96 7.68 17.58
CA ALA A 36 3.19 6.32 17.11
C ALA A 36 2.03 5.39 17.54
N ARG A 37 1.60 5.48 18.81
CA ARG A 37 0.45 4.73 19.30
C ARG A 37 -0.84 5.13 18.60
N VAL A 38 -1.13 6.43 18.46
CA VAL A 38 -2.35 6.89 17.75
C VAL A 38 -2.36 6.41 16.31
N PHE A 39 -1.23 6.51 15.60
CA PHE A 39 -1.11 6.03 14.23
C PHE A 39 -1.33 4.52 14.13
N LYS A 40 -0.73 3.73 15.02
CA LYS A 40 -0.81 2.27 15.03
C LYS A 40 -2.20 1.75 15.40
N ASP A 41 -2.82 2.36 16.42
CA ASP A 41 -4.01 1.80 17.04
C ASP A 41 -5.32 2.31 16.42
N CYS A 42 -5.28 3.42 15.67
CA CYS A 42 -6.49 3.99 15.07
C CYS A 42 -7.07 3.12 13.95
N ASP A 43 -8.40 3.11 13.86
CA ASP A 43 -9.15 2.27 12.91
C ASP A 43 -8.89 2.73 11.47
N PHE A 44 -8.73 4.04 11.27
CA PHE A 44 -8.40 4.59 9.96
C PHE A 44 -7.09 4.02 9.39
N SER A 45 -6.02 3.98 10.19
CA SER A 45 -4.73 3.43 9.76
C SER A 45 -4.80 1.93 9.49
N LYS A 46 -5.57 1.18 10.30
CA LYS A 46 -5.84 -0.25 10.05
C LYS A 46 -6.54 -0.46 8.72
N ILE A 47 -7.60 0.30 8.43
CA ILE A 47 -8.31 0.25 7.15
C ILE A 47 -7.37 0.58 5.98
N GLN A 48 -6.52 1.60 6.12
CA GLN A 48 -5.53 1.91 5.08
C GLN A 48 -4.51 0.79 4.88
N SER A 49 -4.06 0.16 5.97
CA SER A 49 -3.15 -0.98 5.91
C SER A 49 -3.79 -2.18 5.22
N GLU A 50 -5.06 -2.47 5.52
CA GLU A 50 -5.84 -3.52 4.85
C GLU A 50 -6.03 -3.23 3.36
N LYS A 51 -6.31 -1.98 2.99
CA LYS A 51 -6.42 -1.54 1.60
C LYS A 51 -5.10 -1.76 0.85
N LEU A 52 -3.98 -1.31 1.43
CA LEU A 52 -2.66 -1.51 0.84
C LEU A 52 -2.33 -3.00 0.66
N ARG A 53 -2.58 -3.81 1.69
CA ARG A 53 -2.38 -5.26 1.66
C ARG A 53 -3.23 -5.91 0.56
N ALA A 54 -4.52 -5.59 0.50
CA ALA A 54 -5.44 -6.16 -0.49
C ALA A 54 -5.05 -5.81 -1.93
N VAL A 55 -4.59 -4.58 -2.17
CA VAL A 55 -4.04 -4.19 -3.49
C VAL A 55 -2.79 -5.00 -3.79
N GLY A 56 -1.82 -5.05 -2.87
CA GLY A 56 -0.57 -5.80 -3.04
C GLY A 56 -0.80 -7.29 -3.33
N GLU A 57 -1.68 -7.95 -2.57
CA GLU A 57 -2.07 -9.35 -2.77
C GLU A 57 -2.67 -9.57 -4.15
N SER A 58 -3.65 -8.75 -4.54
CA SER A 58 -4.29 -8.84 -5.87
C SER A 58 -3.27 -8.70 -7.02
N ARG A 59 -2.33 -7.75 -6.92
CA ARG A 59 -1.27 -7.58 -7.93
C ARG A 59 -0.32 -8.77 -7.98
N SER A 60 0.10 -9.26 -6.82
CA SER A 60 0.99 -10.42 -6.72
C SER A 60 0.35 -11.69 -7.27
N GLU A 61 -0.94 -11.90 -7.01
CA GLU A 61 -1.68 -13.06 -7.51
C GLU A 61 -1.78 -13.07 -9.04
N LEU A 62 -2.05 -11.91 -9.66
CA LEU A 62 -2.09 -11.82 -11.12
C LEU A 62 -0.73 -12.14 -11.74
N LEU A 63 0.36 -11.57 -11.19
CA LEU A 63 1.71 -11.85 -11.69
C LEU A 63 2.09 -13.32 -11.52
N ALA A 64 1.81 -13.92 -10.35
CA ALA A 64 2.05 -15.33 -10.10
C ALA A 64 1.24 -16.22 -11.05
N PHE A 65 -0.01 -15.86 -11.35
CA PHE A 65 -0.81 -16.58 -12.34
C PHE A 65 -0.19 -16.52 -13.73
N MET A 66 0.25 -15.35 -14.19
CA MET A 66 0.90 -15.18 -15.50
C MET A 66 2.26 -15.88 -15.58
N GLU A 67 2.98 -15.98 -14.47
CA GLU A 67 4.25 -16.71 -14.42
C GLU A 67 4.03 -18.20 -14.65
N ASN A 68 2.96 -18.76 -14.07
CA ASN A 68 2.59 -20.17 -14.14
C ASN A 68 1.91 -20.56 -15.47
N TYR A 69 1.14 -19.65 -16.06
CA TYR A 69 0.40 -19.89 -17.31
C TYR A 69 0.72 -18.79 -18.31
N ARG A 70 1.59 -19.10 -19.27
CA ARG A 70 2.22 -18.07 -20.10
C ARG A 70 1.51 -17.80 -21.42
N VAL A 71 0.40 -18.45 -21.73
CA VAL A 71 -0.20 -18.39 -23.08
C VAL A 71 -1.45 -17.51 -23.18
N LEU A 72 -1.49 -16.41 -22.44
CA LEU A 72 -2.62 -15.49 -22.45
C LEU A 72 -2.80 -14.86 -23.84
N SER A 73 -4.05 -14.78 -24.31
CA SER A 73 -4.39 -13.89 -25.43
C SER A 73 -4.37 -12.43 -24.97
N ALA A 74 -4.27 -11.49 -25.91
CA ALA A 74 -4.32 -10.06 -25.59
C ALA A 74 -5.63 -9.66 -24.89
N ASP A 75 -6.76 -10.23 -25.32
CA ASP A 75 -8.08 -9.99 -24.71
C ASP A 75 -8.15 -10.56 -23.29
N GLN A 76 -7.67 -11.80 -23.09
CA GLN A 76 -7.62 -12.43 -21.76
C GLN A 76 -6.74 -11.62 -20.80
N ALA A 77 -5.57 -11.16 -21.24
CA ALA A 77 -4.69 -10.33 -20.44
C ALA A 77 -5.38 -9.01 -20.02
N SER A 78 -6.02 -8.31 -20.96
CA SER A 78 -6.76 -7.07 -20.68
C SER A 78 -7.87 -7.29 -19.64
N LYS A 79 -8.70 -8.32 -19.84
CA LYS A 79 -9.81 -8.65 -18.93
C LYS A 79 -9.34 -9.08 -17.55
N LEU A 80 -8.36 -9.98 -17.48
CA LEU A 80 -7.77 -10.39 -16.20
C LEU A 80 -7.27 -9.18 -15.43
N ARG A 81 -6.46 -8.32 -16.08
CA ARG A 81 -5.96 -7.11 -15.44
C ARG A 81 -7.12 -6.28 -14.90
N ALA A 82 -8.11 -5.95 -15.72
CA ALA A 82 -9.24 -5.13 -15.34
C ALA A 82 -10.00 -5.69 -14.11
N LEU A 83 -10.18 -7.01 -14.04
CA LEU A 83 -10.85 -7.68 -12.91
C LEU A 83 -10.00 -7.65 -11.64
N TYR A 84 -8.69 -7.91 -11.74
CA TYR A 84 -7.77 -7.81 -10.60
C TYR A 84 -7.62 -6.36 -10.10
N MET A 85 -7.79 -5.35 -10.95
CA MET A 85 -7.74 -3.95 -10.51
C MET A 85 -8.90 -3.54 -9.61
N LYS A 86 -10.02 -4.29 -9.60
CA LYS A 86 -11.19 -3.99 -8.77
C LYS A 86 -10.97 -4.44 -7.33
N SER A 87 -11.22 -3.55 -6.37
CA SER A 87 -11.20 -3.89 -4.94
C SER A 87 -12.29 -3.10 -4.20
N PRO A 88 -13.26 -3.77 -3.55
CA PRO A 88 -13.49 -5.23 -3.55
C PRO A 88 -14.03 -5.74 -4.90
N GLN A 89 -13.85 -7.03 -5.19
CA GLN A 89 -14.42 -7.68 -6.38
C GLN A 89 -15.86 -8.13 -6.14
N ALA A 90 -16.76 -7.85 -7.08
CA ALA A 90 -18.14 -8.34 -7.03
C ALA A 90 -18.21 -9.84 -7.36
N ASP A 91 -19.32 -10.51 -7.01
CA ASP A 91 -19.51 -11.94 -7.31
C ASP A 91 -19.43 -12.25 -8.81
N ALA A 92 -20.00 -11.38 -9.64
CA ALA A 92 -19.91 -11.50 -11.09
C ALA A 92 -18.45 -11.38 -11.60
N ASP A 93 -17.64 -10.52 -10.98
CA ASP A 93 -16.22 -10.37 -11.33
C ASP A 93 -15.43 -11.63 -10.96
N ARG A 94 -15.75 -12.26 -9.82
CA ARG A 94 -15.15 -13.52 -9.38
C ARG A 94 -15.46 -14.67 -10.35
N ALA A 95 -16.73 -14.82 -10.72
CA ALA A 95 -17.14 -15.86 -11.66
C ALA A 95 -16.44 -15.72 -13.03
N GLU A 96 -16.30 -14.49 -13.53
CA GLU A 96 -15.59 -14.22 -14.78
C GLU A 96 -14.08 -14.48 -14.65
N LEU A 97 -13.46 -14.12 -13.52
CA LEU A 97 -12.06 -14.45 -13.24
C LEU A 97 -11.81 -15.96 -13.26
N ASP A 98 -12.67 -16.74 -12.62
CA ASP A 98 -12.52 -18.19 -12.56
C ASP A 98 -12.68 -18.83 -13.94
N ARG A 99 -13.64 -18.34 -14.74
CA ARG A 99 -13.80 -18.74 -16.14
C ARG A 99 -12.53 -18.46 -16.96
N LEU A 100 -12.02 -17.23 -16.90
CA LEU A 100 -10.80 -16.83 -17.63
C LEU A 100 -9.59 -17.66 -17.21
N LYS A 101 -9.39 -17.86 -15.89
CA LYS A 101 -8.30 -18.68 -15.38
C LYS A 101 -8.34 -20.10 -15.94
N LYS A 102 -9.52 -20.72 -15.96
CA LYS A 102 -9.69 -22.07 -16.49
C LYS A 102 -9.37 -22.16 -17.98
N GLU A 103 -9.87 -21.22 -18.79
CA GLU A 103 -9.57 -21.18 -20.22
C GLU A 103 -8.06 -21.03 -20.51
N ILE A 104 -7.38 -20.20 -19.71
CA ILE A 104 -5.93 -19.98 -19.85
C ILE A 104 -5.15 -21.23 -19.42
N GLN A 105 -5.57 -21.90 -18.35
CA GLN A 105 -4.99 -23.15 -17.89
C GLN A 105 -5.12 -24.26 -18.94
N GLU A 106 -6.29 -24.38 -19.58
CA GLU A 106 -6.54 -25.33 -20.66
C GLU A 106 -5.65 -25.04 -21.88
N ALA A 107 -5.52 -23.76 -22.26
CA ALA A 107 -4.61 -23.36 -23.34
C ALA A 107 -3.14 -23.68 -23.02
N ASP A 108 -2.71 -23.48 -21.77
CA ASP A 108 -1.35 -23.76 -21.32
C ASP A 108 -1.05 -25.27 -21.31
N GLN A 109 -2.01 -26.09 -20.88
CA GLN A 109 -1.91 -27.56 -20.98
C GLN A 109 -1.81 -28.03 -22.44
N ALA A 110 -2.62 -27.45 -23.33
CA ALA A 110 -2.55 -27.75 -24.76
C ALA A 110 -1.18 -27.36 -25.33
N PHE A 111 -0.66 -26.19 -24.95
CA PHE A 111 0.68 -25.73 -25.36
C PHE A 111 1.77 -26.70 -24.93
N LYS A 112 1.82 -27.07 -23.65
CA LYS A 112 2.79 -28.03 -23.10
C LYS A 112 2.71 -29.38 -23.81
N SER A 113 1.49 -29.87 -24.07
CA SER A 113 1.26 -31.13 -24.77
C SER A 113 1.81 -31.09 -26.20
N LEU A 114 1.51 -30.02 -26.94
CA LEU A 114 1.97 -29.81 -28.31
C LEU A 114 3.50 -29.68 -28.42
N GLN A 115 4.14 -29.04 -27.43
CA GLN A 115 5.61 -28.91 -27.40
C GLN A 115 6.33 -30.26 -27.31
N THR A 116 5.75 -31.24 -26.63
CA THR A 116 6.34 -32.57 -26.45
C THR A 116 5.93 -33.59 -27.52
N LYS A 117 5.07 -33.19 -28.47
CA LYS A 117 4.56 -34.11 -29.48
C LYS A 117 5.63 -34.38 -30.55
N PRO A 118 6.01 -35.64 -30.83
CA PRO A 118 7.12 -35.96 -31.72
C PRO A 118 6.85 -35.67 -33.20
N SER A 119 5.58 -35.66 -33.62
CA SER A 119 5.16 -35.38 -35.01
C SER A 119 3.82 -34.63 -35.04
N PRO A 120 3.80 -33.32 -34.78
CA PRO A 120 2.58 -32.52 -34.87
C PRO A 120 2.11 -32.38 -36.33
N THR A 121 0.78 -32.32 -36.54
CA THR A 121 0.18 -32.04 -37.85
C THR A 121 0.44 -30.57 -38.25
N PRO A 122 0.24 -30.19 -39.54
CA PRO A 122 0.37 -28.78 -39.96
C PRO A 122 -0.51 -27.81 -39.14
N GLU A 123 -1.73 -28.22 -38.78
CA GLU A 123 -2.65 -27.44 -37.94
C GLU A 123 -2.10 -27.28 -36.52
N GLU A 124 -1.52 -28.34 -35.96
CA GLU A 124 -0.90 -28.33 -34.63
C GLU A 124 0.36 -27.47 -34.60
N VAL A 125 1.15 -27.45 -35.68
CA VAL A 125 2.30 -26.54 -35.83
C VAL A 125 1.82 -25.09 -35.85
N ALA A 126 0.77 -24.77 -36.61
CA ALA A 126 0.20 -23.43 -36.62
C ALA A 126 -0.31 -23.02 -35.23
N LYS A 127 -0.96 -23.94 -34.51
CA LYS A 127 -1.42 -23.70 -33.14
C LYS A 127 -0.26 -23.46 -32.17
N LEU A 128 0.82 -24.24 -32.28
CA LEU A 128 2.02 -24.08 -31.47
C LEU A 128 2.69 -22.71 -31.71
N GLN A 129 2.75 -22.25 -32.95
CA GLN A 129 3.27 -20.91 -33.29
C GLN A 129 2.41 -19.78 -32.70
N GLU A 130 1.09 -19.92 -32.77
CA GLU A 130 0.17 -18.98 -32.13
C GLU A 130 0.40 -18.89 -30.61
N LEU A 131 0.48 -20.05 -29.95
CA LEU A 131 0.70 -20.13 -28.49
C LEU A 131 2.10 -19.63 -28.08
N ASN A 132 3.13 -19.86 -28.91
CA ASN A 132 4.45 -19.26 -28.71
C ASN A 132 4.41 -17.73 -28.78
N THR A 133 3.65 -17.17 -29.71
CA THR A 133 3.46 -15.71 -29.83
C THR A 133 2.77 -15.15 -28.59
N ARG A 134 1.74 -15.83 -28.09
CA ARG A 134 1.08 -15.50 -26.82
C ARG A 134 2.02 -15.61 -25.62
N SER A 135 2.94 -16.58 -25.64
CA SER A 135 3.99 -16.75 -24.61
C SER A 135 4.92 -15.55 -24.52
N GLN A 136 5.41 -15.08 -25.65
CA GLN A 136 6.26 -13.89 -25.73
C GLN A 136 5.50 -12.63 -25.29
N LEU A 137 4.25 -12.47 -25.73
CA LEU A 137 3.37 -11.39 -25.28
C LEU A 137 3.22 -11.41 -23.75
N THR A 138 2.84 -12.55 -23.18
CA THR A 138 2.61 -12.67 -21.74
C THR A 138 3.87 -12.36 -20.93
N ALA A 139 5.04 -12.82 -21.38
CA ALA A 139 6.31 -12.47 -20.73
C ALA A 139 6.55 -10.95 -20.73
N SER A 140 6.39 -10.29 -21.87
CA SER A 140 6.55 -8.83 -21.97
C SER A 140 5.55 -8.06 -21.12
N LEU A 141 4.31 -8.56 -21.02
CA LEU A 141 3.27 -7.99 -20.17
C LEU A 141 3.60 -8.17 -18.70
N GLY A 142 4.07 -9.35 -18.30
CA GLY A 142 4.46 -9.66 -16.93
C GLY A 142 5.56 -8.73 -16.43
N ASP A 143 6.63 -8.54 -17.21
CA ASP A 143 7.73 -7.64 -16.86
C ASP A 143 7.28 -6.18 -16.74
N ARG A 144 6.41 -5.75 -17.65
CA ARG A 144 5.85 -4.39 -17.61
C ARG A 144 4.96 -4.19 -16.39
N TRP A 145 4.03 -5.13 -16.15
CA TRP A 145 3.08 -5.03 -15.04
C TRP A 145 3.76 -5.17 -13.69
N ALA A 146 4.82 -5.98 -13.57
CA ALA A 146 5.60 -6.07 -12.34
C ALA A 146 6.17 -4.70 -11.93
N LYS A 147 6.71 -3.93 -12.89
CA LYS A 147 7.19 -2.56 -12.65
C LYS A 147 6.03 -1.63 -12.28
N GLU A 148 4.97 -1.61 -13.09
CA GLU A 148 3.79 -0.77 -12.85
C GLU A 148 3.16 -1.04 -11.47
N PHE A 149 3.02 -2.30 -11.08
CA PHE A 149 2.41 -2.68 -9.80
C PHE A 149 3.32 -2.38 -8.61
N ASN A 150 4.64 -2.53 -8.76
CA ASN A 150 5.58 -2.09 -7.72
C ASN A 150 5.44 -0.58 -7.50
N ASP A 151 5.42 0.22 -8.57
CA ASP A 151 5.29 1.67 -8.49
C ASP A 151 3.91 2.07 -7.92
N GLU A 152 2.83 1.41 -8.36
CA GLU A 152 1.47 1.59 -7.83
C GLU A 152 1.40 1.36 -6.32
N VAL A 153 1.95 0.23 -5.83
CA VAL A 153 1.92 -0.13 -4.40
C VAL A 153 2.77 0.84 -3.58
N GLN A 154 3.94 1.24 -4.07
CA GLN A 154 4.78 2.23 -3.40
C GLN A 154 4.08 3.59 -3.29
N ASN A 155 3.52 4.10 -4.40
CA ASN A 155 2.79 5.36 -4.44
C ASN A 155 1.54 5.32 -3.54
N LEU A 156 0.81 4.20 -3.54
CA LEU A 156 -0.34 4.00 -2.67
C LEU A 156 0.09 4.03 -1.19
N ASN A 157 1.15 3.31 -0.82
CA ASN A 157 1.67 3.31 0.55
C ASN A 157 2.02 4.74 1.03
N GLU A 158 2.71 5.52 0.21
CA GLU A 158 3.02 6.92 0.54
C GLU A 158 1.76 7.78 0.68
N THR A 159 0.81 7.64 -0.25
CA THR A 159 -0.46 8.37 -0.23
C THR A 159 -1.23 8.08 1.06
N LEU A 160 -1.45 6.80 1.37
CA LEU A 160 -2.23 6.40 2.54
C LEU A 160 -1.56 6.79 3.85
N ARG A 161 -0.23 6.72 3.91
CA ARG A 161 0.55 7.20 5.06
C ARG A 161 0.38 8.72 5.24
N ASN A 162 0.49 9.49 4.17
CA ASN A 162 0.36 10.95 4.21
C ASN A 162 -1.06 11.38 4.61
N GLU A 163 -2.08 10.72 4.09
CA GLU A 163 -3.49 10.94 4.49
C GLU A 163 -3.69 10.67 5.98
N THR A 164 -3.15 9.55 6.49
CA THR A 164 -3.22 9.20 7.91
C THR A 164 -2.53 10.23 8.79
N LEU A 165 -1.33 10.69 8.40
CA LEU A 165 -0.60 11.74 9.13
C LEU A 165 -1.32 13.08 9.11
N SER A 166 -1.91 13.45 7.97
CA SER A 166 -2.70 14.69 7.85
C SER A 166 -3.88 14.68 8.82
N ARG A 167 -4.66 13.59 8.78
CA ARG A 167 -5.82 13.40 9.65
C ARG A 167 -5.44 13.34 11.13
N LEU A 168 -4.32 12.71 11.46
CA LEU A 168 -3.75 12.71 12.81
C LEU A 168 -3.45 14.13 13.28
N ARG A 169 -2.75 14.93 12.49
CA ARG A 169 -2.46 16.34 12.85
C ARG A 169 -3.73 17.13 13.13
N GLU A 170 -4.78 16.94 12.34
CA GLU A 170 -6.07 17.60 12.57
C GLU A 170 -6.74 17.13 13.87
N ALA A 171 -6.76 15.82 14.13
CA ALA A 171 -7.32 15.25 15.36
C ALA A 171 -6.59 15.80 16.59
N VAL A 172 -5.26 15.82 16.56
CA VAL A 172 -4.41 16.34 17.65
C VAL A 172 -4.63 17.83 17.86
N ARG A 173 -4.69 18.62 16.79
CA ARG A 173 -5.00 20.05 16.85
C ARG A 173 -6.36 20.30 17.52
N ASP A 174 -7.38 19.55 17.13
CA ASP A 174 -8.74 19.78 17.61
C ASP A 174 -8.90 19.33 19.07
N VAL A 175 -8.22 18.25 19.49
CA VAL A 175 -8.09 17.85 20.90
C VAL A 175 -7.34 18.91 21.70
N GLY A 176 -6.23 19.42 21.17
CA GLY A 176 -5.44 20.50 21.75
C GLY A 176 -6.30 21.73 22.04
N LYS A 177 -7.02 22.23 21.02
CA LYS A 177 -7.96 23.34 21.15
C LYS A 177 -9.05 23.07 22.19
N LYS A 178 -9.70 21.91 22.12
CA LYS A 178 -10.80 21.55 23.03
C LYS A 178 -10.36 21.47 24.49
N LYS A 179 -9.13 21.03 24.76
CA LYS A 179 -8.59 20.88 26.11
C LYS A 179 -7.74 22.07 26.59
N GLY A 180 -7.65 23.12 25.77
CA GLY A 180 -6.95 24.37 26.08
C GLY A 180 -5.43 24.26 26.06
N TYR A 181 -4.86 23.32 25.31
CA TYR A 181 -3.40 23.18 25.17
C TYR A 181 -2.86 24.15 24.12
N ASN A 182 -1.76 24.83 24.47
CA ASN A 182 -1.02 25.71 23.58
C ASN A 182 0.13 24.98 22.87
N LEU A 183 0.63 23.90 23.49
CA LEU A 183 1.72 23.11 22.97
C LEU A 183 1.51 21.62 23.33
N LEU A 184 1.68 20.76 22.34
CA LEU A 184 1.67 19.31 22.52
C LEU A 184 3.02 18.75 22.06
N PHE A 185 3.72 18.11 22.97
CA PHE A 185 4.99 17.44 22.68
C PHE A 185 4.75 15.98 22.31
N THR A 186 5.57 15.43 21.42
CA THR A 186 5.55 13.99 21.19
C THR A 186 6.22 13.27 22.36
N ARG A 187 5.80 12.04 22.63
CA ARG A 187 6.35 11.23 23.73
C ARG A 187 7.85 10.96 23.59
N GLU A 188 8.38 10.94 22.37
CA GLU A 188 9.82 10.78 22.09
C GLU A 188 10.62 12.01 22.56
N ALA A 189 10.04 13.21 22.48
CA ALA A 189 10.66 14.44 22.94
C ALA A 189 10.37 14.73 24.43
N SER A 190 9.31 14.14 24.99
CA SER A 190 8.89 14.31 26.39
C SER A 190 8.53 12.96 27.01
N PRO A 191 9.50 12.24 27.61
CA PRO A 191 9.29 10.91 28.19
C PRO A 191 8.21 10.86 29.28
N TYR A 192 7.96 11.98 29.94
CA TYR A 192 6.89 12.14 30.93
C TYR A 192 6.08 13.41 30.64
N GLY A 193 4.77 13.34 30.89
CA GLY A 193 3.89 14.50 30.91
C GLY A 193 2.61 14.17 31.64
N ALA A 194 2.24 15.00 32.62
CA ALA A 194 1.02 14.80 33.42
C ALA A 194 -0.27 14.91 32.59
N ASN A 195 -0.19 15.55 31.43
CA ASN A 195 -1.30 15.85 30.54
C ASN A 195 -1.16 15.08 29.22
N ASP A 196 -1.35 13.76 29.25
CA ASP A 196 -1.38 12.92 28.05
C ASP A 196 -2.73 13.03 27.33
N VAL A 197 -2.70 13.29 26.03
CA VAL A 197 -3.90 13.37 25.17
C VAL A 197 -4.01 12.23 24.15
N THR A 198 -3.16 11.21 24.26
CA THR A 198 -3.08 10.07 23.33
C THR A 198 -4.44 9.42 23.10
N ASP A 199 -5.16 9.06 24.16
CA ASP A 199 -6.45 8.37 24.05
C ASP A 199 -7.55 9.30 23.47
N ASP A 200 -7.50 10.60 23.76
CA ASP A 200 -8.44 11.57 23.16
C ASP A 200 -8.17 11.75 21.67
N ALA A 201 -6.91 11.81 21.27
CA ALA A 201 -6.50 11.91 19.88
C ALA A 201 -6.89 10.64 19.11
N LEU A 202 -6.70 9.46 19.71
CA LEU A 202 -7.17 8.19 19.16
C LEU A 202 -8.69 8.19 18.97
N LYS A 203 -9.45 8.61 19.99
CA LYS A 203 -10.92 8.74 19.88
C LYS A 203 -11.33 9.74 18.80
N ALA A 204 -10.64 10.88 18.71
CA ALA A 204 -10.91 11.90 17.70
C ALA A 204 -10.62 11.39 16.27
N MET A 205 -9.55 10.61 16.09
CA MET A 205 -9.22 9.96 14.82
C MET A 205 -10.32 9.00 14.35
N ASN A 206 -10.79 8.14 15.25
CA ASN A 206 -11.80 7.13 14.95
C ASN A 206 -13.21 7.72 14.78
N SER A 207 -13.50 8.87 15.41
CA SER A 207 -14.80 9.54 15.26
C SER A 207 -14.98 10.32 13.95
N ARG A 208 -13.87 10.63 13.26
CA ARG A 208 -13.94 11.22 11.92
C ARG A 208 -14.41 10.11 10.97
N LYS A 209 -15.30 10.41 10.04
CA LYS A 209 -15.60 9.48 8.94
C LYS A 209 -14.69 9.89 7.79
#